data_AF-A0A2P4YDC0-F1
#
_entry.id   AF-A0A2P4YDC0-F1
#
_cell.length_a   1.000
_cell.length_b   1.000
_cell.length_c   1.000
_cell.angle_alpha   90.00
_cell.angle_beta   90.00
_cell.angle_gamma   90.00
#
_symmetry.space_group_name_H-M   'P 1'
#
loop_
_entity.id
_entity.type
_entity.pdbx_description
1 polymer ?
#
loop_
_entity_poly.entity_id
_entity_poly.type
_entity_poly.pdbx_seq_one_letter_code
_entity_poly.pdbx_strand_id
1 'polypeptide(L)'
;MAVMLDDTADSNDERGRAIVQTLAVVVESMVHASDRMPLGYYHKTKFEAFRAPGISVRDYLVRIHKYASCSPALKLKINATFVK
;
A
#
# COMPACT_ATOMS: atom_id res chain seq x y z
N MET A 1 -17.69 -20.10 30.78
CA MET A 1 -16.86 -20.71 29.73
C MET A 1 -16.76 -19.70 28.60
N ALA A 2 -15.64 -18.99 28.53
CA ALA A 2 -15.38 -17.98 27.51
C ALA A 2 -14.17 -18.43 26.71
N VAL A 3 -14.31 -18.58 25.38
CA VAL A 3 -13.31 -18.33 24.32
C VAL A 3 -13.82 -18.94 23.00
N MET A 4 -14.39 -18.16 22.07
CA MET A 4 -14.60 -18.58 20.66
C MET A 4 -14.81 -17.37 19.69
N LEU A 5 -14.22 -16.20 19.93
CA LEU A 5 -14.37 -15.04 19.01
C LEU A 5 -13.10 -14.18 18.92
N ASP A 6 -11.94 -14.75 18.55
CA ASP A 6 -10.76 -13.92 18.20
C ASP A 6 -9.66 -14.68 17.44
N ASP A 7 -9.95 -15.31 16.30
CA ASP A 7 -8.91 -15.97 15.47
C ASP A 7 -8.84 -15.38 14.05
N THR A 8 -9.97 -14.91 13.52
CA THR A 8 -10.09 -14.36 12.17
C THR A 8 -9.58 -12.93 12.03
N ALA A 9 -9.57 -12.14 13.11
CA ALA A 9 -9.12 -10.75 13.09
C ALA A 9 -7.58 -10.67 13.00
N ASP A 10 -6.88 -11.47 13.80
CA ASP A 10 -5.42 -11.52 13.86
C ASP A 10 -4.82 -12.05 12.55
N SER A 11 -5.42 -13.11 11.99
CA SER A 11 -5.04 -13.70 10.69
C SER A 11 -5.14 -12.69 9.53
N ASN A 12 -6.17 -11.84 9.54
CA ASN A 12 -6.38 -10.84 8.49
C ASN A 12 -5.41 -9.65 8.63
N ASP A 13 -5.05 -9.28 9.86
CA ASP A 13 -4.05 -8.24 10.14
C ASP A 13 -2.63 -8.70 9.77
N GLU A 14 -2.31 -9.96 10.05
CA GLU A 14 -1.02 -10.57 9.67
C GLU A 14 -0.87 -10.69 8.14
N ARG A 15 -1.92 -11.14 7.45
CA ARG A 15 -1.95 -11.10 5.98
C ARG A 15 -1.77 -9.69 5.44
N GLY A 16 -2.41 -8.71 6.07
CA GLY A 16 -2.28 -7.30 5.71
C GLY A 16 -0.86 -6.77 5.87
N ARG A 17 -0.17 -7.13 6.97
CA ARG A 17 1.25 -6.82 7.19
C ARG A 17 2.14 -7.41 6.11
N ALA A 18 1.94 -8.68 5.75
CA ALA A 18 2.72 -9.34 4.70
C ALA A 18 2.54 -8.66 3.32
N ILE A 19 1.31 -8.23 3.00
CA ILE A 19 1.01 -7.48 1.77
C ILE A 19 1.72 -6.13 1.79
N VAL A 20 1.64 -5.38 2.89
CA VAL A 20 2.29 -4.07 3.02
C VAL A 20 3.80 -4.20 2.84
N GLN A 21 4.43 -5.20 3.45
CA GLN A 21 5.86 -5.45 3.31
C GLN A 21 6.25 -5.75 1.86
N THR A 22 5.49 -6.61 1.18
CA THR A 22 5.74 -6.96 -0.21
C THR A 22 5.57 -5.75 -1.13
N LEU A 23 4.47 -5.01 -0.99
CA LEU A 23 4.19 -3.83 -1.79
C LEU A 23 5.25 -2.73 -1.59
N ALA A 24 5.72 -2.52 -0.36
CA ALA A 24 6.77 -1.55 -0.09
C ALA A 24 8.04 -1.84 -0.91
N VAL A 25 8.51 -3.09 -0.90
CA VAL A 25 9.71 -3.51 -1.65
C VAL A 25 9.51 -3.36 -3.16
N VAL A 26 8.36 -3.78 -3.68
CA VAL A 26 8.07 -3.70 -5.12
C VAL A 26 8.01 -2.24 -5.58
N VAL A 27 7.26 -1.39 -4.87
CA VAL A 27 7.13 0.03 -5.22
C VAL A 27 8.47 0.74 -5.12
N GLU A 28 9.25 0.49 -4.06
CA GLU A 28 10.60 1.04 -3.94
C GLU A 28 11.48 0.61 -5.12
N SER A 29 11.47 -0.68 -5.49
CA SER A 29 12.22 -1.18 -6.66
C SER A 29 11.80 -0.50 -7.96
N MET A 30 10.50 -0.27 -8.16
CA MET A 30 9.98 0.40 -9.36
C MET A 30 10.40 1.86 -9.40
N VAL A 31 10.39 2.57 -8.26
CA VAL A 31 10.85 3.96 -8.17
C VAL A 31 12.34 4.04 -8.51
N HIS A 32 13.18 3.18 -7.92
CA HIS A 32 14.62 3.15 -8.22
C HIS A 32 14.92 2.82 -9.69
N ALA A 33 14.13 1.94 -10.31
CA ALA A 33 14.25 1.65 -11.74
C ALA A 33 13.81 2.85 -12.61
N SER A 34 12.76 3.55 -12.18
CA SER A 34 12.20 4.72 -12.89
C SER A 34 13.12 5.95 -12.82
N ASP A 35 13.83 6.14 -11.70
CA ASP A 35 14.83 7.22 -11.55
C ASP A 35 15.99 7.11 -12.54
N ARG A 36 16.20 5.93 -13.14
CA ARG A 36 17.23 5.67 -14.14
C ARG A 36 16.72 5.85 -15.58
N MET A 37 15.42 6.13 -15.78
CA MET A 37 14.88 6.32 -17.12
C MET A 37 15.31 7.65 -17.73
N PRO A 38 15.60 7.70 -19.04
CA PRO A 38 15.90 8.95 -19.73
C PRO A 38 14.71 9.92 -19.67
N LEU A 39 15.01 11.20 -19.39
CA LEU A 39 14.04 12.29 -19.26
C LEU A 39 13.12 12.48 -20.49
N GLY A 40 13.51 11.97 -21.67
CA GLY A 40 12.75 12.09 -22.92
C GLY A 40 11.42 11.32 -22.95
N TYR A 41 11.21 10.36 -22.03
CA TYR A 41 9.96 9.61 -21.88
C TYR A 41 9.11 10.10 -20.70
N TYR A 42 9.54 11.15 -20.02
CA TYR A 42 8.93 11.60 -18.77
C TYR A 42 7.83 12.64 -19.04
N HIS A 43 6.57 12.22 -18.87
CA HIS A 43 5.43 13.12 -18.91
C HIS A 43 4.96 13.44 -17.50
N LYS A 44 4.89 14.73 -17.17
CA LYS A 44 4.42 15.19 -15.85
C LYS A 44 2.97 14.78 -15.64
N THR A 45 2.69 14.01 -14.59
CA THR A 45 1.34 13.52 -14.28
C THR A 45 0.77 14.13 -13.01
N LYS A 46 -0.53 13.92 -12.77
CA LYS A 46 -1.19 14.30 -11.51
C LYS A 46 -0.68 13.53 -10.29
N PHE A 47 0.09 12.46 -10.49
CA PHE A 47 0.67 11.63 -9.43
C PHE A 47 2.04 12.14 -8.99
N GLU A 48 2.56 13.16 -9.65
CA GLU A 48 3.86 13.74 -9.31
C GLU A 48 3.70 14.74 -8.18
N ALA A 49 4.37 14.45 -7.06
CA ALA A 49 4.42 15.37 -5.94
C ALA A 49 5.33 16.55 -6.30
N PHE A 50 4.96 17.75 -5.88
CA PHE A 50 5.81 18.94 -6.03
C PHE A 50 7.20 18.76 -5.38
N ARG A 51 7.27 17.95 -4.31
CA ARG A 51 8.50 17.55 -3.63
C ARG A 51 8.39 16.11 -3.14
N ALA A 52 9.51 15.43 -3.02
CA ALA A 52 9.60 14.13 -2.36
C ALA A 52 8.92 14.15 -0.98
N PRO A 53 8.01 13.21 -0.69
CA PRO A 53 7.36 13.10 0.62
C PRO A 53 8.38 12.86 1.74
N GLY A 54 8.14 13.45 2.92
CA GLY A 54 8.95 13.20 4.13
C GLY A 54 8.58 11.91 4.88
N ILE A 55 7.89 10.97 4.22
CA ILE A 55 7.45 9.69 4.77
C ILE A 55 7.88 8.56 3.82
N SER A 56 8.33 7.44 4.37
CA SER A 56 8.69 6.27 3.56
C SER A 56 7.46 5.63 2.92
N VAL A 57 7.67 4.92 1.80
CA VAL A 57 6.60 4.16 1.12
C VAL A 57 5.98 3.15 2.09
N ARG A 58 6.82 2.44 2.84
CA ARG A 58 6.39 1.46 3.85
C ARG A 58 5.50 2.09 4.93
N ASP A 59 5.94 3.19 5.55
CA ASP A 59 5.17 3.83 6.62
C ASP A 59 3.83 4.38 6.13
N TYR A 60 3.79 4.88 4.90
CA TYR A 60 2.55 5.31 4.28
C TYR A 60 1.59 4.15 4.02
N LEU A 61 2.09 3.00 3.51
CA LEU A 61 1.28 1.80 3.32
C LEU A 61 0.79 1.20 4.64
N VAL A 62 1.60 1.22 5.71
CA VAL A 62 1.16 0.82 7.06
C VAL A 62 0.02 1.71 7.55
N ARG A 63 0.11 3.02 7.33
CA ARG A 63 -0.98 3.95 7.67
C ARG A 63 -2.24 3.64 6.87
N ILE A 64 -2.12 3.41 5.56
CA ILE A 64 -3.25 3.00 4.72
C ILE A 64 -3.87 1.71 5.27
N HIS A 65 -3.07 0.69 5.56
CA HIS A 65 -3.56 -0.57 6.11
C HIS A 65 -4.33 -0.37 7.44
N LYS A 66 -3.78 0.45 8.33
CA LYS A 66 -4.40 0.79 9.62
C LYS A 66 -5.75 1.50 9.46
N TYR A 67 -5.86 2.44 8.52
CA TYR A 67 -7.07 3.26 8.35
C TYR A 67 -8.07 2.71 7.31
N ALA A 68 -7.63 1.93 6.33
CA ALA A 68 -8.51 1.29 5.34
C ALA A 68 -9.39 0.20 5.97
N SER A 69 -8.96 -0.36 7.10
CA SER A 69 -9.74 -1.27 7.94
C SER A 69 -10.92 -0.60 8.64
N CYS A 70 -11.03 0.74 8.62
CA CYS A 70 -12.08 1.50 9.31
C CYS A 70 -13.40 1.67 8.54
N SER A 71 -13.56 1.10 7.32
CA SER A 71 -14.85 1.15 6.62
C SER A 71 -15.05 -0.02 5.63
N PRO A 72 -16.19 -0.74 5.70
CA PRO A 72 -16.55 -1.79 4.73
C PRO A 72 -16.47 -1.34 3.26
N ALA A 73 -16.70 -0.06 2.99
CA ALA A 73 -16.66 0.53 1.65
C ALA A 73 -15.23 0.66 1.06
N LEU A 74 -14.18 0.73 1.89
CA LEU A 74 -12.79 0.82 1.43
C LEU A 74 -12.20 -0.56 1.11
N LYS A 75 -12.62 -1.60 1.85
CA LYS A 75 -12.19 -3.00 1.65
C LYS A 75 -12.55 -3.53 0.25
N LEU A 76 -13.67 -3.08 -0.31
CA LEU A 76 -14.12 -3.40 -1.67
C LEU A 76 -13.31 -2.67 -2.77
N LYS A 77 -12.78 -1.47 -2.51
CA LYS A 77 -12.06 -0.68 -3.53
C LYS A 77 -10.64 -1.19 -3.79
N ILE A 78 -9.92 -1.62 -2.76
CA ILE A 78 -8.55 -2.14 -2.93
C ILE A 78 -8.55 -3.44 -3.75
N ASN A 79 -9.55 -4.31 -3.56
CA ASN A 79 -9.68 -5.56 -4.33
C ASN A 79 -10.06 -5.29 -5.80
N ALA A 80 -10.80 -4.21 -6.08
CA ALA A 80 -11.20 -3.85 -7.43
C ALA A 80 -10.11 -3.13 -8.25
N THR A 81 -9.16 -2.43 -7.59
CA THR A 81 -8.11 -1.67 -8.29
C THR A 81 -6.88 -2.52 -8.66
N PHE A 82 -6.66 -3.68 -8.04
CA PHE A 82 -5.54 -4.57 -8.38
C PHE A 82 -5.86 -5.62 -9.46
N VAL A 83 -7.11 -5.68 -9.95
CA VAL A 83 -7.58 -6.65 -10.97
C VAL A 83 -7.95 -5.96 -12.30
N LYS A 84 -7.40 -4.77 -12.58
CA LYS A 84 -7.46 -4.19 -13.94
C LYS A 84 -6.14 -3.58 -14.34
#